data_AF-A0A2V7KPJ5-F1
#
_entry.id   AF-A0A2V7KPJ5-F1
#
_cell.length_a   1.000
_cell.length_b   1.000
_cell.length_c   1.000
_cell.angle_alpha   90.00
_cell.angle_beta   90.00
_cell.angle_gamma   90.00
#
_symmetry.space_group_name_H-M   'P 1'
#
loop_
_entity.id
_entity.type
_entity.pdbx_description
1 polymer ?
#
loop_
_entity_poly.entity_id
_entity_poly.type
_entity_poly.pdbx_seq_one_letter_code
_entity_poly.pdbx_strand_id
1 'polypeptide(L)'
;MGFHRRHGHGKWGYIDHTGAWVIQPQFFANGNFSEGLGLVATACQSDPHGDPRLSSICFPDKHGYIDRTGRFVIQPRFRMAYDFAQGLAAVEVGNKTGFIDTTGALVIAAKWKTGAHPRFADGRALVQIGDKWGYIDRTGRLVIQPLSRIAVDFSEQLTLVEVDHRWGFIDTTGAIAIAPQFYLAMPFSEGLAAVQVSPGMWGYIDRSGRIVMEPRRRIFASPFAGGLARVVEQDGSRYIDRTGNIVWAESLRTRVAQRPPPPIAPPAADTTPLGGRGSFVDRVAAAVDRAESAEAGRPVDRAIELIMQDAAKAATQLRTYLDKQPNDVRALILSVRLGRVRQVTQPIVTRGGDSVPTFASLAAEYAPHHAALNRALALEPNNAEAHYWKARLFGLSHDWMGMLYGLTPPPAAELALARAYADSAVRFGRRAVELTPDRVPYREALAIYLILSEQEREAAAVLREVAGGHHPMATLLADWEAIPVPAGAVALSGEARGMARMWMEEGTIPDYPFLRVRMYLVMMPADSLQAFYRTRWPDFRLIPAEDERSGTTRVRSFVQHLKWRGEGFVPARNKKDIPDEPTEGVTVALIEVTNPPSEVREKFPAPVGKVFCSLSFINVRRFDAR
;
A
#
# COMPACT_ATOMS: atom_id res chain seq x y z
N MET A 1 21.35 -7.54 1.32
CA MET A 1 21.99 -8.26 2.44
C MET A 1 21.62 -7.55 3.73
N GLY A 2 20.58 -8.01 4.42
CA GLY A 2 20.15 -7.47 5.73
C GLY A 2 20.04 -8.54 6.82
N PHE A 3 20.34 -9.79 6.47
CA PHE A 3 20.20 -10.93 7.37
C PHE A 3 21.53 -11.19 8.07
N HIS A 4 21.51 -11.24 9.39
CA HIS A 4 22.66 -11.55 10.22
C HIS A 4 22.33 -12.75 11.10
N ARG A 5 23.33 -13.60 11.33
CA ARG A 5 23.14 -14.85 12.07
C ARG A 5 24.27 -15.02 13.07
N ARG A 6 23.92 -15.47 14.27
CA ARG A 6 24.85 -15.83 15.34
C ARG A 6 25.26 -17.29 15.21
N HIS A 7 26.55 -17.57 15.24
CA HIS A 7 27.10 -18.94 15.19
C HIS A 7 27.49 -19.42 16.59
N GLY A 8 27.53 -20.74 16.81
CA GLY A 8 27.57 -21.42 18.12
C GLY A 8 28.63 -20.99 19.15
N HIS A 9 29.61 -20.16 18.76
CA HIS A 9 30.57 -19.51 19.65
C HIS A 9 30.16 -18.08 20.09
N GLY A 10 28.92 -17.66 19.81
CA GLY A 10 28.36 -16.39 20.24
C GLY A 10 28.69 -15.18 19.36
N LYS A 11 29.42 -15.37 18.24
CA LYS A 11 29.78 -14.33 17.28
C LYS A 11 28.77 -14.19 16.13
N TRP A 12 28.62 -12.99 15.61
CA TRP A 12 27.75 -12.59 14.51
C TRP A 12 28.48 -12.52 13.18
N GLY A 13 27.81 -12.97 12.13
CA GLY A 13 28.17 -12.81 10.73
C GLY A 13 26.96 -12.42 9.89
N TYR A 14 27.17 -12.22 8.58
CA TYR A 14 26.11 -11.82 7.64
C TYR A 14 25.85 -12.93 6.62
N ILE A 15 24.57 -13.15 6.32
CA ILE A 15 24.11 -14.15 5.35
C ILE A 15 23.35 -13.48 4.20
N ASP A 16 23.32 -14.13 3.05
CA ASP A 16 22.45 -13.73 1.94
C ASP A 16 21.01 -14.26 2.11
N HIS A 17 20.17 -14.02 1.11
CA HIS A 17 18.76 -14.44 1.11
C HIS A 17 18.57 -15.96 1.00
N THR A 18 19.61 -16.71 0.64
CA THR A 18 19.61 -18.18 0.61
C THR A 18 20.03 -18.78 1.95
N GLY A 19 20.53 -17.95 2.87
CA GLY A 19 21.08 -18.36 4.15
C GLY A 19 22.57 -18.70 4.13
N ALA A 20 23.25 -18.51 3.00
CA ALA A 20 24.69 -18.72 2.87
C ALA A 20 25.48 -17.56 3.51
N TRP A 21 26.64 -17.87 4.12
CA TRP A 21 27.50 -16.87 4.73
C TRP A 21 28.17 -15.98 3.69
N VAL A 22 27.91 -14.68 3.78
CA VAL A 22 28.60 -13.64 3.01
C VAL A 22 29.79 -13.11 3.79
N ILE A 23 29.58 -12.87 5.10
CA ILE A 23 30.64 -12.49 6.03
C ILE A 23 30.60 -13.51 7.16
N GLN A 24 31.71 -14.25 7.30
CA GLN A 24 31.81 -15.30 8.31
C GLN A 24 31.63 -14.72 9.73
N PRO A 25 31.06 -15.49 10.67
CA PRO A 25 30.87 -15.05 12.05
C PRO A 25 32.18 -14.62 12.72
N GLN A 26 32.34 -13.32 12.97
CA GLN A 26 33.57 -12.77 13.55
C GLN A 26 33.33 -11.58 14.50
N PHE A 27 32.12 -11.02 14.53
CA PHE A 27 31.80 -9.84 15.34
C PHE A 27 31.08 -10.22 16.64
N PHE A 28 31.23 -9.42 17.69
CA PHE A 28 30.54 -9.65 18.96
C PHE A 28 29.21 -8.92 19.06
N ALA A 29 29.06 -7.82 18.31
CA ALA A 29 27.79 -7.16 18.04
C ALA A 29 27.80 -6.64 16.61
N ASN A 30 26.61 -6.54 16.00
CA ASN A 30 26.45 -6.04 14.65
C ASN A 30 25.09 -5.36 14.47
N GLY A 31 25.03 -4.39 13.56
CA GLY A 31 23.82 -3.71 13.10
C GLY A 31 23.46 -4.10 11.67
N ASN A 32 22.33 -3.59 11.19
CA ASN A 32 21.93 -3.75 9.80
C ASN A 32 22.83 -2.90 8.89
N PHE A 33 22.93 -3.30 7.62
CA PHE A 33 23.54 -2.43 6.63
C PHE A 33 22.60 -1.27 6.33
N SER A 34 23.05 -0.05 6.63
CA SER A 34 22.40 1.19 6.24
C SER A 34 23.35 2.01 5.36
N GLU A 35 22.85 2.48 4.22
CA GLU A 35 23.66 3.28 3.26
C GLU A 35 24.96 2.61 2.82
N GLY A 36 24.98 1.27 2.80
CA GLY A 36 26.14 0.48 2.40
C GLY A 36 27.13 0.15 3.53
N LEU A 37 26.91 0.67 4.74
CA LEU A 37 27.76 0.43 5.91
C LEU A 37 27.02 -0.32 7.01
N GLY A 38 27.68 -1.32 7.61
CA GLY A 38 27.17 -2.10 8.73
C GLY A 38 27.95 -1.78 10.00
N LEU A 39 27.25 -1.43 11.07
CA LEU A 39 27.83 -1.24 12.40
C LEU A 39 28.33 -2.58 12.95
N VAL A 40 29.55 -2.66 13.46
CA VAL A 40 30.09 -3.90 14.07
C VAL A 40 31.00 -3.60 15.26
N ALA A 41 31.11 -4.56 16.18
CA ALA A 41 32.09 -4.55 17.26
C ALA A 41 32.94 -5.83 17.26
N THR A 42 34.24 -5.68 17.49
CA THR A 42 35.23 -6.78 17.41
C THR A 42 35.76 -7.24 18.76
N ALA A 43 35.39 -6.57 19.85
CA ALA A 43 35.82 -6.90 21.21
C ALA A 43 34.69 -6.73 22.21
N CYS A 44 34.74 -7.51 23.29
CA CYS A 44 33.89 -7.37 24.46
C CYS A 44 34.73 -6.84 25.64
N GLN A 45 34.09 -6.08 26.52
CA GLN A 45 34.60 -5.73 27.85
C GLN A 45 33.71 -6.33 28.93
N SER A 46 34.27 -6.48 30.14
CA SER A 46 33.50 -6.81 31.34
C SER A 46 32.47 -5.71 31.63
N ASP A 47 31.39 -6.07 32.33
CA ASP A 47 30.31 -5.13 32.69
C ASP A 47 30.89 -3.81 33.23
N PRO A 48 30.62 -2.66 32.57
CA PRO A 48 31.11 -1.36 33.01
C PRO A 48 30.56 -0.93 34.38
N HIS A 49 29.53 -1.60 34.91
CA HIS A 49 28.97 -1.35 36.24
C HIS A 49 29.42 -2.34 37.31
N GLY A 50 30.23 -3.34 36.95
CA GLY A 50 30.83 -4.29 37.88
C GLY A 50 29.86 -5.25 38.57
N ASP A 51 28.67 -5.52 38.00
CA ASP A 51 27.73 -6.50 38.55
C ASP A 51 28.23 -7.93 38.22
N PRO A 52 28.62 -8.73 39.23
CA PRO A 52 29.14 -10.08 39.01
C PRO A 52 28.11 -11.03 38.36
N ARG A 53 26.81 -10.69 38.39
CA ARG A 53 25.73 -11.45 37.72
C ARG A 53 25.69 -11.24 36.22
N LEU A 54 26.31 -10.18 35.71
CA LEU A 54 26.36 -9.84 34.27
C LEU A 54 27.69 -10.27 33.63
N SER A 55 28.53 -11.01 34.36
CA SER A 55 29.85 -11.50 33.91
C SER A 55 29.82 -12.40 32.65
N SER A 56 28.66 -12.96 32.31
CA SER A 56 28.43 -13.78 31.10
C SER A 56 27.89 -12.98 29.89
N ILE A 57 27.64 -11.68 30.05
CA ILE A 57 27.12 -10.81 29.00
C ILE A 57 28.28 -10.05 28.35
N CYS A 58 28.41 -10.16 27.03
CA CYS A 58 29.37 -9.36 26.28
C CYS A 58 28.86 -7.92 26.14
N PHE A 59 29.62 -6.97 26.68
CA PHE A 59 29.44 -5.54 26.39
C PHE A 59 30.42 -5.16 25.28
N PRO A 60 29.96 -4.74 24.09
CA PRO A 60 30.84 -4.28 23.03
C PRO A 60 31.76 -3.16 23.53
N ASP A 61 33.08 -3.29 23.34
CA ASP A 61 34.05 -2.27 23.76
C ASP A 61 33.96 -1.04 22.84
N LYS A 62 34.21 -1.26 21.54
CA LYS A 62 34.18 -0.20 20.52
C LYS A 62 33.51 -0.69 19.25
N HIS A 63 32.79 0.22 18.64
CA HIS A 63 32.08 0.05 17.38
C HIS A 63 32.86 0.72 16.23
N GLY A 64 32.80 0.07 15.07
CA GLY A 64 33.27 0.55 13.78
C GLY A 64 32.27 0.19 12.69
N TYR A 65 32.63 0.45 11.43
CA TYR A 65 31.74 0.22 10.30
C TYR A 65 32.46 -0.55 9.20
N ILE A 66 31.78 -1.56 8.67
CA ILE A 66 32.24 -2.38 7.55
C ILE A 66 31.40 -2.12 6.30
N ASP A 67 31.99 -2.32 5.13
CA ASP A 67 31.25 -2.41 3.88
C ASP A 67 30.62 -3.81 3.70
N ARG A 68 29.88 -3.99 2.60
CA ARG A 68 29.20 -5.26 2.27
C ARG A 68 30.15 -6.43 1.99
N THR A 69 31.44 -6.16 1.78
CA THR A 69 32.46 -7.20 1.64
C THR A 69 33.01 -7.65 3.00
N GLY A 70 32.65 -6.97 4.08
CA GLY A 70 33.16 -7.21 5.43
C GLY A 70 34.44 -6.44 5.75
N ARG A 71 34.89 -5.56 4.85
CA ARG A 71 36.09 -4.74 5.07
C ARG A 71 35.73 -3.51 5.89
N PHE A 72 36.57 -3.17 6.87
CA PHE A 72 36.41 -1.94 7.65
C PHE A 72 36.57 -0.70 6.75
N VAL A 73 35.52 0.12 6.74
CA VAL A 73 35.56 1.49 6.23
C VAL A 73 35.92 2.45 7.36
N ILE A 74 35.42 2.18 8.57
CA ILE A 74 35.72 2.94 9.78
C ILE A 74 36.16 1.96 10.86
N GLN A 75 37.41 2.07 11.31
CA GLN A 75 37.95 1.17 12.33
C GLN A 75 37.18 1.30 13.66
N PRO A 76 37.04 0.21 14.45
CA PRO A 76 36.39 0.25 15.74
C PRO A 76 37.06 1.24 16.68
N ARG A 77 36.36 2.33 17.02
CA ARG A 77 36.89 3.39 17.88
C ARG A 77 35.87 4.10 18.75
N PHE A 78 34.58 3.94 18.45
CA PHE A 78 33.51 4.64 19.14
C PHE A 78 32.89 3.75 20.20
N ARG A 79 32.82 4.22 21.44
CA ARG A 79 32.16 3.49 22.52
C ARG A 79 30.69 3.22 22.18
N MET A 80 29.99 4.25 21.71
CA MET A 80 28.63 4.16 21.19
C MET A 80 28.58 4.74 19.78
N ALA A 81 27.88 4.05 18.89
CA ALA A 81 27.69 4.43 17.50
C ALA A 81 26.37 3.86 16.99
N TYR A 82 25.76 4.56 16.02
CA TYR A 82 24.45 4.21 15.47
C TYR A 82 24.50 4.03 13.95
N ASP A 83 23.45 3.46 13.37
CA ASP A 83 23.37 3.25 11.92
C ASP A 83 23.37 4.59 11.15
N PHE A 84 23.97 4.57 9.96
CA PHE A 84 23.96 5.72 9.06
C PHE A 84 22.54 6.05 8.58
N ALA A 85 22.23 7.33 8.52
CA ALA A 85 21.02 7.85 7.89
C ALA A 85 21.28 9.24 7.30
N GLN A 86 20.87 9.43 6.05
CA GLN A 86 21.11 10.63 5.25
C GLN A 86 22.61 11.04 5.26
N GLY A 87 23.50 10.07 5.12
CA GLY A 87 24.95 10.23 5.06
C GLY A 87 25.64 10.49 6.40
N LEU A 88 24.92 10.47 7.52
CA LEU A 88 25.45 10.78 8.85
C LEU A 88 25.13 9.68 9.86
N ALA A 89 26.06 9.42 10.78
CA ALA A 89 25.84 8.53 11.91
C ALA A 89 26.19 9.22 13.22
N ALA A 90 25.34 9.05 14.23
CA ALA A 90 25.62 9.55 15.57
C ALA A 90 26.65 8.67 16.27
N VAL A 91 27.63 9.30 16.91
CA VAL A 91 28.69 8.63 17.67
C VAL A 91 28.97 9.36 18.97
N GLU A 92 29.43 8.62 19.96
CA GLU A 92 29.90 9.18 21.21
C GLU A 92 31.38 9.58 21.12
N VAL A 93 31.65 10.84 21.44
CA VAL A 93 32.99 11.41 21.58
C VAL A 93 33.04 12.21 22.88
N GLY A 94 33.88 11.78 23.83
CA GLY A 94 34.05 12.48 25.11
C GLY A 94 32.76 12.59 25.93
N ASN A 95 31.98 11.50 26.01
CA ASN A 95 30.67 11.42 26.68
C ASN A 95 29.59 12.36 26.11
N LYS A 96 29.80 12.87 24.90
CA LYS A 96 28.83 13.67 24.16
C LYS A 96 28.54 13.03 22.81
N THR A 97 27.34 13.27 22.30
CA THR A 97 26.95 12.83 20.97
C THR A 97 27.40 13.86 19.93
N GLY A 98 28.10 13.39 18.90
CA GLY A 98 28.40 14.11 17.66
C GLY A 98 28.03 13.25 16.44
N PHE A 99 28.30 13.74 15.23
CA PHE A 99 27.97 13.01 14.00
C PHE A 99 29.15 12.90 13.06
N ILE A 100 29.33 11.70 12.51
CA ILE A 100 30.35 11.38 11.52
C ILE A 100 29.72 11.18 10.14
N ASP A 101 30.48 11.45 9.09
CA ASP A 101 30.14 11.05 7.73
C ASP A 101 30.54 9.59 7.45
N THR A 102 30.26 9.10 6.23
CA THR A 102 30.56 7.73 5.80
C THR A 102 32.05 7.41 5.71
N THR A 103 32.93 8.42 5.75
CA THR A 103 34.39 8.23 5.86
C THR A 103 34.84 8.08 7.32
N GLY A 104 33.95 8.39 8.26
CA GLY A 104 34.21 8.43 9.69
C GLY A 104 34.69 9.79 10.18
N ALA A 105 34.76 10.82 9.34
CA ALA A 105 35.14 12.16 9.75
C ALA A 105 34.02 12.78 10.59
N LEU A 106 34.38 13.40 11.71
CA LEU A 106 33.42 14.10 12.57
C LEU A 106 33.01 15.41 11.90
N VAL A 107 31.80 15.45 11.35
CA VAL A 107 31.26 16.62 10.63
C VAL A 107 30.37 17.49 11.49
N ILE A 108 29.76 16.93 12.55
CA ILE A 108 29.08 17.70 13.60
C ILE A 108 29.76 17.40 14.92
N ALA A 109 30.39 18.43 15.49
CA ALA A 109 31.12 18.31 16.75
C ALA A 109 30.22 17.81 17.89
N ALA A 110 30.79 16.99 18.79
CA ALA A 110 30.06 16.40 19.89
C ALA A 110 29.71 17.43 20.97
N LYS A 111 28.42 17.77 21.08
CA LYS A 111 27.93 18.86 21.94
C LYS A 111 26.82 18.44 22.89
N TRP A 112 26.07 17.39 22.56
CA TRP A 112 24.86 17.00 23.27
C TRP A 112 25.10 15.84 24.22
N LYS A 113 24.27 15.75 25.27
CA LYS A 113 24.33 14.65 26.23
C LYS A 113 24.01 13.32 25.54
N THR A 114 24.71 12.26 25.90
CA THR A 114 24.43 10.90 25.44
C THR A 114 23.15 10.36 26.11
N GLY A 115 22.37 9.56 25.38
CA GLY A 115 21.12 8.95 25.90
C GLY A 115 19.93 9.06 24.96
N ALA A 116 19.99 9.95 23.98
CA ALA A 116 19.16 9.89 22.78
C ALA A 116 19.80 8.96 21.75
N HIS A 117 19.01 8.31 20.90
CA HIS A 117 19.48 7.60 19.71
C HIS A 117 19.26 8.47 18.45
N PRO A 118 19.97 9.61 18.30
CA PRO A 118 19.62 10.59 17.29
C PRO A 118 19.95 10.07 15.89
N ARG A 119 18.93 10.02 15.06
CA ARG A 119 19.04 9.62 13.65
C ARG A 119 18.58 10.78 12.78
N PHE A 120 19.26 11.00 11.65
CA PHE A 120 18.79 11.95 10.67
C PHE A 120 17.61 11.39 9.88
N ALA A 121 16.50 12.13 9.88
CA ALA A 121 15.33 11.91 9.06
C ALA A 121 14.84 13.28 8.55
N ASP A 122 14.45 13.37 7.29
CA ASP A 122 14.06 14.60 6.60
C ASP A 122 14.97 15.82 6.88
N GLY A 123 16.30 15.60 6.88
CA GLY A 123 17.32 16.63 7.07
C GLY A 123 17.53 17.08 8.52
N ARG A 124 16.89 16.44 9.50
CA ARG A 124 16.94 16.84 10.92
C ARG A 124 17.26 15.66 11.84
N ALA A 125 17.86 15.96 12.99
CA ALA A 125 18.07 14.99 14.06
C ALA A 125 17.66 15.57 15.41
N LEU A 126 16.97 14.78 16.23
CA LEU A 126 16.59 15.14 17.58
C LEU A 126 17.83 15.19 18.48
N VAL A 127 17.98 16.23 19.29
CA VAL A 127 19.06 16.35 20.28
C VAL A 127 18.53 16.82 21.63
N GLN A 128 19.19 16.37 22.69
CA GLN A 128 18.85 16.79 24.05
C GLN A 128 19.68 18.02 24.46
N ILE A 129 19.00 19.08 24.92
CA ILE A 129 19.60 20.33 25.39
C ILE A 129 19.03 20.63 26.78
N GLY A 130 19.86 20.44 27.82
CA GLY A 130 19.38 20.42 29.20
C GLY A 130 18.40 19.26 29.41
N ASP A 131 17.22 19.56 29.97
CA ASP A 131 16.13 18.60 30.15
C ASP A 131 15.09 18.63 29.01
N LYS A 132 15.37 19.39 27.95
CA LYS A 132 14.47 19.59 26.81
C LYS A 132 15.04 18.99 25.53
N TRP A 133 14.18 18.86 24.52
CA TRP A 133 14.47 18.21 23.25
C TRP A 133 14.28 19.19 22.10
N GLY A 134 15.27 19.34 21.22
CA GLY A 134 15.20 20.19 20.02
C GLY A 134 15.74 19.47 18.79
N TYR A 135 15.64 20.09 17.61
CA TYR A 135 16.16 19.50 16.37
C TYR A 135 17.30 20.31 15.80
N ILE A 136 18.32 19.61 15.32
CA ILE A 136 19.40 20.19 14.54
C ILE A 136 19.27 19.81 13.07
N ASP A 137 19.77 20.66 12.18
CA ASP A 137 19.99 20.31 10.78
C ASP A 137 21.29 19.53 10.58
N ARG A 138 21.58 19.17 9.32
CA ARG A 138 22.80 18.44 8.92
C ARG A 138 24.11 19.25 9.09
N THR A 139 24.02 20.54 9.40
CA THR A 139 25.18 21.37 9.78
C THR A 139 25.42 21.39 11.30
N GLY A 140 24.49 20.82 12.07
CA GLY A 140 24.48 20.87 13.52
C GLY A 140 23.89 22.15 14.09
N ARG A 141 23.22 22.96 13.27
CA ARG A 141 22.53 24.17 13.70
C ARG A 141 21.16 23.82 14.23
N LEU A 142 20.79 24.38 15.37
CA LEU A 142 19.47 24.20 15.96
C LEU A 142 18.40 24.85 15.05
N VAL A 143 17.47 24.04 14.56
CA VAL A 143 16.36 24.46 13.70
C VAL A 143 15.01 24.43 14.41
N ILE A 144 14.87 23.62 15.47
CA ILE A 144 13.69 23.63 16.35
C ILE A 144 14.17 23.79 17.79
N GLN A 145 13.66 24.83 18.46
CA GLN A 145 14.02 25.18 19.83
C GLN A 145 13.64 24.06 20.81
N PRO A 146 14.34 23.90 21.95
CA PRO A 146 14.10 22.79 22.85
C PRO A 146 12.74 22.90 23.56
N LEU A 147 11.91 21.85 23.45
CA LEU A 147 10.61 21.73 24.11
C LEU A 147 10.62 20.57 25.12
N SER A 148 9.69 20.58 26.08
CA SER A 148 9.62 19.67 27.23
C SER A 148 9.63 18.19 26.82
N ARG A 149 8.80 17.81 25.85
CA ARG A 149 8.80 16.46 25.27
C ARG A 149 8.38 16.53 23.81
N ILE A 150 9.18 15.95 22.91
CA ILE A 150 8.89 15.84 21.48
C ILE A 150 9.03 14.37 21.07
N ALA A 151 8.14 13.88 20.21
CA ALA A 151 8.32 12.57 19.59
C ALA A 151 9.44 12.64 18.54
N VAL A 152 10.24 11.56 18.44
CA VAL A 152 11.50 11.56 17.70
C VAL A 152 11.33 11.81 16.21
N ASP A 153 10.31 11.21 15.60
CA ASP A 153 10.14 11.20 14.14
C ASP A 153 9.02 12.12 13.67
N PHE A 154 9.29 12.87 12.61
CA PHE A 154 8.24 13.53 11.84
C PHE A 154 7.50 12.49 11.01
N SER A 155 6.18 12.51 11.06
CA SER A 155 5.33 11.77 10.14
C SER A 155 4.40 12.74 9.44
N GLU A 156 4.38 12.67 8.12
CA GLU A 156 3.61 13.60 7.30
C GLU A 156 3.88 15.07 7.67
N GLN A 157 5.17 15.45 7.75
CA GLN A 157 5.61 16.82 8.07
C GLN A 157 5.19 17.36 9.45
N LEU A 158 4.62 16.53 10.33
CA LEU A 158 4.21 16.90 11.68
C LEU A 158 4.88 15.98 12.71
N THR A 159 5.19 16.50 13.89
CA THR A 159 5.57 15.69 15.05
C THR A 159 4.81 16.15 16.30
N LEU A 160 4.70 15.23 17.25
CA LEU A 160 4.03 15.43 18.51
C LEU A 160 4.87 16.30 19.45
N VAL A 161 4.25 17.30 20.07
CA VAL A 161 4.84 18.09 21.15
C VAL A 161 3.97 17.99 22.40
N GLU A 162 4.60 17.87 23.56
CA GLU A 162 3.93 17.98 24.86
C GLU A 162 4.29 19.30 25.54
N VAL A 163 3.27 20.10 25.86
CA VAL A 163 3.38 21.34 26.65
C VAL A 163 2.35 21.24 27.78
N ASP A 164 2.77 21.47 29.02
CA ASP A 164 1.91 21.44 30.21
C ASP A 164 1.00 20.19 30.29
N HIS A 165 1.58 19.02 30.00
CA HIS A 165 0.90 17.72 30.01
C HIS A 165 -0.22 17.55 28.97
N ARG A 166 -0.25 18.41 27.95
CA ARG A 166 -1.12 18.28 26.78
C ARG A 166 -0.29 18.08 25.52
N TRP A 167 -0.79 17.22 24.65
CA TRP A 167 -0.21 16.93 23.35
C TRP A 167 -0.80 17.83 22.27
N GLY A 168 0.07 18.31 21.40
CA GLY A 168 -0.24 19.02 20.17
C GLY A 168 0.72 18.58 19.08
N PHE A 169 0.74 19.31 17.97
CA PHE A 169 1.59 19.01 16.83
C PHE A 169 2.34 20.26 16.38
N ILE A 170 3.62 20.09 16.08
CA ILE A 170 4.45 21.12 15.46
C ILE A 170 4.81 20.69 14.05
N ASP A 171 4.95 21.66 13.16
CA ASP A 171 5.45 21.44 11.82
C ASP A 171 6.99 21.31 11.81
N THR A 172 7.53 21.11 10.61
CA THR A 172 8.96 20.99 10.38
C THR A 172 9.79 22.23 10.70
N THR A 173 9.15 23.39 10.87
CA THR A 173 9.79 24.64 11.32
C THR A 173 9.80 24.77 12.85
N GLY A 174 9.06 23.91 13.55
CA GLY A 174 8.81 23.99 14.98
C GLY A 174 7.63 24.90 15.34
N ALA A 175 6.90 25.43 14.35
CA ALA A 175 5.69 26.19 14.59
C ALA A 175 4.56 25.25 15.02
N ILE A 176 3.74 25.69 15.98
CA ILE A 176 2.57 24.94 16.45
C ILE A 176 1.56 24.87 15.30
N ALA A 177 1.42 23.68 14.71
CA ALA A 177 0.42 23.39 13.70
C ALA A 177 -0.94 23.09 14.33
N ILE A 178 -0.93 22.35 15.45
CA ILE A 178 -2.12 22.05 16.25
C ILE A 178 -1.77 22.31 17.70
N ALA A 179 -2.49 23.23 18.34
CA ALA A 179 -2.24 23.64 19.72
C ALA A 179 -2.26 22.44 20.68
N PRO A 180 -1.34 22.38 21.66
CA PRO A 180 -1.39 21.37 22.72
C PRO A 180 -2.72 21.40 23.46
N GLN A 181 -3.56 20.38 23.24
CA GLN A 181 -4.89 20.29 23.81
C GLN A 181 -5.33 18.87 24.13
N PHE A 182 -4.64 17.86 23.58
CA PHE A 182 -5.02 16.46 23.75
C PHE A 182 -4.38 15.86 25.00
N TYR A 183 -5.08 14.95 25.65
CA TYR A 183 -4.54 14.20 26.79
C TYR A 183 -3.46 13.20 26.33
N LEU A 184 -3.65 12.55 25.17
CA LEU A 184 -2.64 11.77 24.46
C LEU A 184 -2.81 11.96 22.95
N ALA A 185 -1.76 11.74 22.18
CA ALA A 185 -1.83 11.75 20.72
C ALA A 185 -0.80 10.78 20.12
N MET A 186 -1.14 10.23 18.96
CA MET A 186 -0.29 9.35 18.14
C MET A 186 0.20 10.10 16.90
N PRO A 187 1.30 9.66 16.26
CA PRO A 187 1.78 10.28 15.02
C PRO A 187 0.73 10.26 13.91
N PHE A 188 0.78 11.25 13.03
CA PHE A 188 -0.01 11.25 11.79
C PHE A 188 0.37 10.06 10.91
N SER A 189 -0.62 9.45 10.30
CA SER A 189 -0.43 8.43 9.27
C SER A 189 -1.67 8.36 8.40
N GLU A 190 -1.48 8.31 7.09
CA GLU A 190 -2.54 8.37 6.09
C GLU A 190 -3.48 9.56 6.32
N GLY A 191 -2.91 10.74 6.59
CA GLY A 191 -3.64 12.00 6.77
C GLY A 191 -4.41 12.14 8.09
N LEU A 192 -4.37 11.14 8.98
CA LEU A 192 -5.10 11.15 10.26
C LEU A 192 -4.19 10.85 11.45
N ALA A 193 -4.51 11.42 12.62
CA ALA A 193 -3.85 11.10 13.88
C ALA A 193 -4.87 10.68 14.94
N ALA A 194 -4.59 9.58 15.64
CA ALA A 194 -5.39 9.18 16.80
C ALA A 194 -5.09 10.11 17.98
N VAL A 195 -6.12 10.70 18.58
CA VAL A 195 -5.99 11.59 19.73
C VAL A 195 -6.96 11.24 20.82
N GLN A 196 -6.53 11.42 22.07
CA GLN A 196 -7.35 11.24 23.25
C GLN A 196 -7.71 12.62 23.79
N VAL A 197 -8.97 13.01 23.74
CA VAL A 197 -9.43 14.34 24.20
C VAL A 197 -9.57 14.42 25.72
N SER A 198 -9.88 13.28 26.35
CA SER A 198 -9.94 13.08 27.80
C SER A 198 -9.64 11.60 28.10
N PRO A 199 -9.27 11.23 29.34
CA PRO A 199 -8.89 9.86 29.67
C PRO A 199 -9.91 8.82 29.19
N GLY A 200 -9.47 7.93 28.31
CA GLY A 200 -10.29 6.87 27.71
C GLY A 200 -11.19 7.32 26.55
N MET A 201 -11.16 8.58 26.10
CA MET A 201 -11.96 9.09 24.98
C MET A 201 -11.09 9.36 23.76
N TRP A 202 -11.00 8.39 22.86
CA TRP A 202 -10.16 8.46 21.65
C TRP A 202 -10.98 8.75 20.41
N GLY A 203 -10.49 9.68 19.59
CA GLY A 203 -10.99 10.00 18.25
C GLY A 203 -9.84 10.18 17.26
N TYR A 204 -10.16 10.66 16.06
CA TYR A 204 -9.16 10.94 15.03
C TYR A 204 -9.32 12.36 14.51
N ILE A 205 -8.19 13.02 14.25
CA ILE A 205 -8.13 14.35 13.68
C ILE A 205 -7.40 14.35 12.34
N ASP A 206 -7.75 15.30 11.48
CA ASP A 206 -6.97 15.62 10.30
C ASP A 206 -5.78 16.55 10.64
N ARG A 207 -4.99 16.88 9.60
CA ARG A 207 -3.79 17.73 9.73
C ARG A 207 -4.10 19.19 10.06
N SER A 208 -5.35 19.63 9.96
CA SER A 208 -5.80 20.94 10.46
C SER A 208 -6.15 20.91 11.96
N GLY A 209 -6.23 19.71 12.55
CA GLY A 209 -6.68 19.49 13.92
C GLY A 209 -8.17 19.32 14.07
N ARG A 210 -8.93 19.27 12.97
CA ARG A 210 -10.37 19.02 12.99
C ARG A 210 -10.64 17.55 13.30
N ILE A 211 -11.60 17.31 14.18
CA ILE A 211 -12.09 15.96 14.47
C ILE A 211 -12.76 15.40 13.21
N VAL A 212 -12.18 14.32 12.69
CA VAL A 212 -12.74 13.52 11.59
C VAL A 212 -13.54 12.35 12.15
N MET A 213 -13.10 11.79 13.27
CA MET A 213 -13.85 10.75 13.99
C MET A 213 -14.09 11.15 15.43
N GLU A 214 -15.36 11.27 15.77
CA GLU A 214 -15.80 11.68 17.09
C GLU A 214 -15.19 10.79 18.19
N PRO A 215 -14.64 11.39 19.26
CA PRO A 215 -14.06 10.63 20.35
C PRO A 215 -15.07 9.68 20.99
N ARG A 216 -14.68 8.41 21.10
CA ARG A 216 -15.47 7.36 21.76
C ARG A 216 -14.68 6.73 22.90
N ARG A 217 -15.41 6.11 23.82
CA ARG A 217 -14.81 5.41 24.95
C ARG A 217 -14.03 4.20 24.45
N ARG A 218 -12.70 4.30 24.50
CA ARG A 218 -11.75 3.31 23.99
C ARG A 218 -10.57 3.21 24.96
N ILE A 219 -10.01 2.03 25.10
CA ILE A 219 -8.76 1.79 25.83
C ILE A 219 -7.60 2.39 25.02
N PHE A 220 -7.58 2.18 23.70
CA PHE A 220 -6.49 2.62 22.84
C PHE A 220 -6.95 2.84 21.39
N ALA A 221 -6.25 3.71 20.65
CA ALA A 221 -6.42 3.89 19.20
C ALA A 221 -5.04 4.03 18.55
N SER A 222 -4.78 3.24 17.51
CA SER A 222 -3.50 3.23 16.78
C SER A 222 -3.53 4.17 15.56
N PRO A 223 -2.35 4.59 15.05
CA PRO A 223 -2.25 5.21 13.72
C PRO A 223 -2.81 4.30 12.63
N PHE A 224 -3.23 4.91 11.51
CA PHE A 224 -3.61 4.18 10.31
C PHE A 224 -2.40 3.54 9.62
N ALA A 225 -2.57 2.34 9.08
CA ALA A 225 -1.61 1.69 8.20
C ALA A 225 -2.34 0.73 7.25
N GLY A 226 -2.12 0.90 5.95
CA GLY A 226 -2.82 0.14 4.91
C GLY A 226 -4.33 0.42 4.89
N GLY A 227 -4.76 1.65 5.21
CA GLY A 227 -6.17 2.04 5.25
C GLY A 227 -6.92 1.68 6.53
N LEU A 228 -6.28 1.01 7.49
CA LEU A 228 -6.91 0.53 8.72
C LEU A 228 -6.21 1.03 9.98
N ALA A 229 -6.98 1.26 11.04
CA ALA A 229 -6.47 1.52 12.37
C ALA A 229 -7.12 0.59 13.40
N ARG A 230 -6.31 -0.01 14.27
CA ARG A 230 -6.81 -0.77 15.41
C ARG A 230 -7.25 0.17 16.53
N VAL A 231 -8.44 -0.07 17.06
CA VAL A 231 -9.02 0.57 18.23
C VAL A 231 -9.40 -0.48 19.25
N VAL A 232 -9.04 -0.29 20.51
CA VAL A 232 -9.30 -1.24 21.59
C VAL A 232 -10.39 -0.67 22.48
N GLU A 233 -11.43 -1.45 22.77
CA GLU A 233 -12.54 -1.13 23.67
C GLU A 233 -12.61 -2.15 24.81
N GLN A 234 -13.53 -1.96 25.77
CA GLN A 234 -13.63 -2.84 26.94
C GLN A 234 -13.92 -4.31 26.61
N ASP A 235 -14.61 -4.55 25.49
CA ASP A 235 -15.02 -5.87 25.02
C ASP A 235 -14.13 -6.40 23.89
N GLY A 236 -13.05 -5.71 23.52
CA GLY A 236 -12.02 -6.22 22.62
C GLY A 236 -11.51 -5.23 21.57
N SER A 237 -10.79 -5.74 20.57
CA SER A 237 -10.13 -4.91 19.56
C SER A 237 -10.97 -4.85 18.29
N ARG A 238 -11.16 -3.67 17.72
CA ARG A 238 -11.78 -3.46 16.40
C ARG A 238 -10.74 -2.85 15.46
N TYR A 239 -10.90 -3.04 14.17
CA TYR A 239 -10.14 -2.34 13.15
C TYR A 239 -11.14 -1.50 12.38
N ILE A 240 -10.84 -0.22 12.27
CA ILE A 240 -11.67 0.76 11.59
C ILE A 240 -10.98 1.24 10.31
N ASP A 241 -11.77 1.53 9.29
CA ASP A 241 -11.29 2.26 8.10
C ASP A 241 -11.11 3.75 8.41
N ARG A 242 -10.62 4.52 7.43
CA ARG A 242 -10.37 5.97 7.55
C ARG A 242 -11.62 6.84 7.68
N THR A 243 -12.81 6.25 7.55
CA THR A 243 -14.11 6.91 7.81
C THR A 243 -14.68 6.58 9.20
N GLY A 244 -14.09 5.58 9.87
CA GLY A 244 -14.44 5.17 11.23
C GLY A 244 -15.37 3.96 11.27
N ASN A 245 -15.67 3.35 10.11
CA ASN A 245 -16.46 2.12 10.06
C ASN A 245 -15.61 0.95 10.52
N ILE A 246 -16.23 0.04 11.27
CA ILE A 246 -15.58 -1.18 11.72
C ILE A 246 -15.47 -2.13 10.53
N VAL A 247 -14.23 -2.40 10.11
CA VAL A 247 -13.90 -3.39 9.08
C VAL A 247 -13.76 -4.78 9.69
N TRP A 248 -13.31 -4.87 10.95
CA TRP A 248 -13.13 -6.14 11.66
C TRP A 248 -13.20 -5.97 13.19
N ALA A 249 -13.58 -7.01 13.94
CA ALA A 249 -13.65 -6.98 15.41
C ALA A 249 -13.24 -8.33 16.06
N GLU A 250 -12.51 -8.26 17.16
CA GLU A 250 -12.06 -9.35 18.02
C GLU A 250 -12.67 -9.16 19.42
N SER A 251 -13.55 -10.06 19.85
CA SER A 251 -14.22 -9.95 21.16
C SER A 251 -13.43 -10.62 22.29
N LEU A 252 -13.32 -9.96 23.45
CA LEU A 252 -12.70 -10.43 24.70
C LEU A 252 -13.59 -11.38 25.52
N ARG A 253 -14.77 -11.80 25.03
CA ARG A 253 -15.66 -12.70 25.80
C ARG A 253 -15.17 -14.14 25.97
N THR A 254 -13.94 -14.46 25.60
CA THR A 254 -13.34 -15.74 25.99
C THR A 254 -11.83 -15.63 26.08
N ARG A 255 -11.32 -15.36 27.29
CA ARG A 255 -10.02 -15.84 27.79
C ARG A 255 -9.77 -15.37 29.23
N VAL A 256 -10.28 -16.13 30.20
CA VAL A 256 -9.60 -16.23 31.50
C VAL A 256 -8.41 -17.18 31.31
N ALA A 257 -7.28 -16.77 31.86
CA ALA A 257 -5.94 -17.30 31.61
C ALA A 257 -5.79 -18.82 31.81
N GLN A 258 -5.27 -19.51 30.79
CA GLN A 258 -4.37 -20.66 30.96
C GLN A 258 -3.30 -20.64 29.87
N ARG A 259 -2.10 -21.12 30.25
CA ARG A 259 -0.85 -21.25 29.48
C ARG A 259 -1.10 -21.65 28.01
N PRO A 260 -0.33 -21.14 27.03
CA PRO A 260 -0.58 -21.48 25.62
C PRO A 260 -0.50 -23.01 25.46
N PRO A 261 -1.56 -23.67 24.94
CA PRO A 261 -1.45 -25.05 24.56
C PRO A 261 -0.46 -25.17 23.39
N PRO A 262 0.15 -26.35 23.19
CA PRO A 262 0.96 -26.62 22.00
C PRO A 262 0.16 -26.29 20.73
N PRO A 263 0.82 -26.04 19.59
CA PRO A 263 0.13 -25.66 18.36
C PRO A 263 -1.06 -26.58 18.13
N ILE A 264 -2.25 -25.98 18.14
CA ILE A 264 -3.49 -26.70 17.87
C ILE A 264 -3.30 -27.28 16.47
N ALA A 265 -3.15 -28.60 16.39
CA ALA A 265 -3.31 -29.31 15.13
C ALA A 265 -4.63 -28.80 14.51
N PRO A 266 -4.68 -28.49 13.20
CA PRO A 266 -5.90 -28.00 12.57
C PRO A 266 -7.08 -28.85 13.07
N PRO A 267 -8.22 -28.24 13.43
CA PRO A 267 -9.35 -29.00 13.98
C PRO A 267 -9.53 -30.23 13.11
N ALA A 268 -9.66 -31.41 13.75
CA ALA A 268 -9.77 -32.67 13.04
C ALA A 268 -10.73 -32.45 11.87
N ALA A 269 -10.24 -32.68 10.65
CA ALA A 269 -10.97 -32.40 9.43
C ALA A 269 -12.43 -32.82 9.62
N ASP A 270 -13.38 -31.91 9.49
CA ASP A 270 -14.79 -32.31 9.58
C ASP A 270 -15.06 -33.31 8.43
N THR A 271 -15.08 -34.60 8.80
CA THR A 271 -15.22 -35.73 7.89
C THR A 271 -16.68 -36.09 7.66
N THR A 272 -17.62 -35.38 8.29
CA THR A 272 -19.03 -35.61 8.03
C THR A 272 -19.31 -35.41 6.53
N PRO A 273 -20.23 -36.13 5.89
CA PRO A 273 -20.46 -35.94 4.45
C PRO A 273 -20.90 -34.49 4.14
N LEU A 274 -20.43 -33.92 3.03
CA LEU A 274 -21.04 -32.70 2.47
C LEU A 274 -22.52 -32.98 2.17
N GLY A 275 -23.41 -32.08 2.61
CA GLY A 275 -24.83 -32.14 2.29
C GLY A 275 -25.12 -31.83 0.82
N GLY A 276 -26.29 -32.24 0.34
CA GLY A 276 -26.74 -32.04 -1.04
C GLY A 276 -26.95 -33.34 -1.82
N ARG A 277 -27.38 -33.22 -3.07
CA ARG A 277 -27.65 -34.34 -3.99
C ARG A 277 -26.51 -34.48 -5.02
N GLY A 278 -26.42 -35.64 -5.67
CA GLY A 278 -25.44 -35.90 -6.74
C GLY A 278 -24.13 -36.52 -6.24
N SER A 279 -23.13 -36.56 -7.12
CA SER A 279 -21.79 -37.08 -6.82
C SER A 279 -21.08 -36.24 -5.75
N PHE A 280 -19.95 -36.75 -5.22
CA PHE A 280 -19.12 -35.95 -4.32
C PHE A 280 -18.70 -34.62 -4.96
N VAL A 281 -18.29 -34.65 -6.22
CA VAL A 281 -17.87 -33.47 -6.99
C VAL A 281 -19.03 -32.48 -7.19
N ASP A 282 -20.27 -32.96 -7.38
CA ASP A 282 -21.45 -32.10 -7.46
C ASP A 282 -21.73 -31.36 -6.14
N ARG A 283 -21.58 -32.05 -5.01
CA ARG A 283 -21.77 -31.44 -3.69
C ARG A 283 -20.69 -30.41 -3.38
N VAL A 284 -19.45 -30.68 -3.78
CA VAL A 284 -18.35 -29.71 -3.71
C VAL A 284 -18.68 -28.49 -4.57
N ALA A 285 -19.06 -28.67 -5.84
CA ALA A 285 -19.43 -27.57 -6.73
C ALA A 285 -20.52 -26.68 -6.14
N ALA A 286 -21.58 -27.28 -5.59
CA ALA A 286 -22.66 -26.53 -4.93
C ALA A 286 -22.16 -25.74 -3.70
N ALA A 287 -21.20 -26.26 -2.93
CA ALA A 287 -20.59 -25.54 -1.83
C ALA A 287 -19.75 -24.35 -2.33
N VAL A 288 -19.00 -24.53 -3.42
CA VAL A 288 -18.24 -23.44 -4.07
C VAL A 288 -19.19 -22.34 -4.54
N ASP A 289 -20.22 -22.69 -5.31
CA ASP A 289 -21.15 -21.73 -5.91
C ASP A 289 -21.88 -20.89 -4.84
N ARG A 290 -22.25 -21.52 -3.71
CA ARG A 290 -22.82 -20.80 -2.56
C ARG A 290 -21.82 -19.85 -1.93
N ALA A 291 -20.58 -20.28 -1.73
CA ALA A 291 -19.56 -19.44 -1.12
C ALA A 291 -19.17 -18.25 -2.00
N GLU A 292 -19.06 -18.44 -3.31
CA GLU A 292 -18.81 -17.36 -4.27
C GLU A 292 -20.02 -16.41 -4.41
N SER A 293 -21.23 -16.90 -4.15
CA SER A 293 -22.43 -16.06 -4.11
C SER A 293 -22.52 -15.23 -2.83
N ALA A 294 -22.20 -15.83 -1.69
CA ALA A 294 -22.08 -15.11 -0.42
C ALA A 294 -21.01 -14.01 -0.50
N GLU A 295 -19.85 -14.32 -1.08
CA GLU A 295 -18.76 -13.35 -1.29
C GLU A 295 -19.19 -12.16 -2.16
N ALA A 296 -19.93 -12.43 -3.23
CA ALA A 296 -20.40 -11.41 -4.15
C ALA A 296 -21.64 -10.64 -3.65
N GLY A 297 -22.06 -10.83 -2.39
CA GLY A 297 -23.26 -10.20 -1.83
C GLY A 297 -24.56 -10.60 -2.53
N ARG A 298 -24.55 -11.69 -3.30
CA ARG A 298 -25.76 -12.22 -3.95
C ARG A 298 -26.65 -12.92 -2.93
N PRO A 299 -27.97 -13.01 -3.17
CA PRO A 299 -28.87 -13.74 -2.30
C PRO A 299 -28.40 -15.19 -2.08
N VAL A 300 -28.36 -15.64 -0.83
CA VAL A 300 -27.98 -16.99 -0.44
C VAL A 300 -29.07 -17.65 0.40
N ASP A 301 -29.14 -18.98 0.34
CA ASP A 301 -30.16 -19.82 0.96
C ASP A 301 -29.86 -20.20 2.42
N ARG A 302 -28.69 -19.81 2.94
CA ARG A 302 -28.20 -20.18 4.27
C ARG A 302 -27.33 -19.07 4.85
N ALA A 303 -27.16 -19.07 6.17
CA ALA A 303 -26.25 -18.15 6.87
C ALA A 303 -24.81 -18.25 6.33
N ILE A 304 -24.15 -17.10 6.14
CA ILE A 304 -22.81 -16.98 5.56
C ILE A 304 -21.79 -17.83 6.33
N GLU A 305 -21.84 -17.81 7.67
CA GLU A 305 -20.95 -18.60 8.54
C GLU A 305 -20.99 -20.09 8.19
N LEU A 306 -22.20 -20.60 7.95
CA LEU A 306 -22.41 -22.00 7.62
C LEU A 306 -21.98 -22.34 6.19
N ILE A 307 -22.13 -21.41 5.25
CA ILE A 307 -21.62 -21.54 3.88
C ILE A 307 -20.09 -21.63 3.90
N MET A 308 -19.43 -20.81 4.72
CA MET A 308 -17.98 -20.85 4.85
C MET A 308 -17.47 -22.11 5.55
N GLN A 309 -18.23 -22.65 6.51
CA GLN A 309 -17.95 -23.98 7.09
C GLN A 309 -18.05 -25.09 6.03
N ASP A 310 -19.10 -25.09 5.20
CA ASP A 310 -19.26 -26.04 4.10
C ASP A 310 -18.10 -25.94 3.10
N ALA A 311 -17.63 -24.73 2.78
CA ALA A 311 -16.51 -24.50 1.89
C ALA A 311 -15.18 -25.02 2.47
N ALA A 312 -14.89 -24.75 3.75
CA ALA A 312 -13.69 -25.26 4.43
C ALA A 312 -13.67 -26.79 4.50
N LYS A 313 -14.84 -27.38 4.77
CA LYS A 313 -15.07 -28.82 4.73
C LYS A 313 -14.87 -29.39 3.33
N ALA A 314 -15.43 -28.74 2.30
CA ALA A 314 -15.27 -29.14 0.91
C ALA A 314 -13.80 -29.11 0.47
N ALA A 315 -13.04 -28.07 0.83
CA ALA A 315 -11.61 -27.98 0.53
C ALA A 315 -10.82 -29.15 1.13
N THR A 316 -11.15 -29.53 2.37
CA THR A 316 -10.46 -30.63 3.05
C THR A 316 -10.79 -31.98 2.44
N GLN A 317 -12.06 -32.26 2.16
CA GLN A 317 -12.51 -33.52 1.57
C GLN A 317 -12.06 -33.65 0.10
N LEU A 318 -12.04 -32.55 -0.65
CA LEU A 318 -11.62 -32.53 -2.05
C LEU A 318 -10.14 -32.84 -2.21
N ARG A 319 -9.29 -32.40 -1.27
CA ARG A 319 -7.87 -32.78 -1.26
C ARG A 319 -7.72 -34.30 -1.16
N THR A 320 -8.38 -34.92 -0.18
CA THR A 320 -8.37 -36.39 -0.02
C THR A 320 -8.95 -37.12 -1.23
N TYR A 321 -9.94 -36.53 -1.91
CA TYR A 321 -10.48 -37.08 -3.15
C TYR A 321 -9.45 -37.03 -4.29
N LEU A 322 -8.78 -35.90 -4.48
CA LEU A 322 -7.75 -35.72 -5.52
C LEU A 322 -6.50 -36.57 -5.29
N ASP A 323 -6.17 -36.92 -4.04
CA ASP A 323 -5.12 -37.91 -3.74
C ASP A 323 -5.43 -39.29 -4.34
N LYS A 324 -6.72 -39.64 -4.45
CA LYS A 324 -7.20 -40.92 -5.02
C LYS A 324 -7.53 -40.82 -6.50
N GLN A 325 -8.03 -39.66 -6.93
CA GLN A 325 -8.48 -39.38 -8.29
C GLN A 325 -7.76 -38.14 -8.86
N PRO A 326 -6.43 -38.19 -9.06
CA PRO A 326 -5.62 -37.02 -9.39
C PRO A 326 -5.87 -36.44 -10.80
N ASN A 327 -6.67 -37.13 -11.63
CA ASN A 327 -6.97 -36.76 -13.01
C ASN A 327 -8.43 -36.33 -13.21
N ASP A 328 -9.21 -36.19 -12.13
CA ASP A 328 -10.55 -35.62 -12.24
C ASP A 328 -10.45 -34.10 -12.50
N VAL A 329 -10.63 -33.72 -13.76
CA VAL A 329 -10.46 -32.34 -14.24
C VAL A 329 -11.40 -31.37 -13.52
N ARG A 330 -12.65 -31.77 -13.30
CA ARG A 330 -13.65 -30.93 -12.61
C ARG A 330 -13.26 -30.73 -11.15
N ALA A 331 -12.80 -31.76 -10.47
CA ALA A 331 -12.30 -31.66 -9.10
C ALA A 331 -11.04 -30.77 -9.00
N LEU A 332 -10.12 -30.85 -9.97
CA LEU A 332 -8.93 -29.98 -10.02
C LEU A 332 -9.33 -28.50 -10.14
N ILE A 333 -10.27 -28.16 -11.02
CA ILE A 333 -10.77 -26.79 -11.18
C ILE A 333 -11.46 -26.31 -9.90
N LEU A 334 -12.33 -27.14 -9.29
CA LEU A 334 -13.02 -26.79 -8.04
C LEU A 334 -12.04 -26.55 -6.88
N SER A 335 -10.90 -27.25 -6.85
CA SER A 335 -9.87 -27.05 -5.82
C SER A 335 -9.26 -25.64 -5.87
N VAL A 336 -9.13 -25.08 -7.07
CA VAL A 336 -8.61 -23.73 -7.30
C VAL A 336 -9.65 -22.69 -6.89
N ARG A 337 -10.92 -22.92 -7.26
CA ARG A 337 -12.04 -22.05 -6.86
C ARG A 337 -12.17 -21.96 -5.34
N LEU A 338 -12.10 -23.10 -4.64
CA LEU A 338 -12.11 -23.14 -3.17
C LEU A 338 -10.90 -22.47 -2.54
N GLY A 339 -9.71 -22.65 -3.11
CA GLY A 339 -8.50 -21.95 -2.66
C GLY A 339 -8.68 -20.44 -2.63
N ARG A 340 -9.26 -19.88 -3.70
CA ARG A 340 -9.57 -18.45 -3.80
C ARG A 340 -10.58 -17.99 -2.75
N VAL A 341 -11.71 -18.69 -2.61
CA VAL A 341 -12.75 -18.36 -1.62
C VAL A 341 -12.19 -18.35 -0.20
N ARG A 342 -11.31 -19.31 0.11
CA ARG A 342 -10.67 -19.41 1.42
C ARG A 342 -9.75 -18.21 1.69
N GLN A 343 -9.11 -17.63 0.69
CA GLN A 343 -8.22 -16.47 0.86
C GLN A 343 -9.00 -15.17 1.10
N VAL A 344 -10.19 -15.03 0.54
CA VAL A 344 -11.09 -13.89 0.83
C VAL A 344 -11.60 -13.92 2.27
N THR A 345 -11.53 -15.09 2.93
CA THR A 345 -11.99 -15.31 4.31
C THR A 345 -10.86 -15.54 5.33
N GLN A 346 -9.62 -15.75 4.88
CA GLN A 346 -8.42 -15.94 5.71
C GLN A 346 -7.27 -15.09 5.13
N PRO A 347 -7.19 -13.79 5.46
CA PRO A 347 -6.09 -12.95 5.01
C PRO A 347 -4.75 -13.49 5.53
N ILE A 348 -3.69 -13.28 4.74
CA ILE A 348 -2.33 -13.68 5.07
C ILE A 348 -1.95 -13.07 6.43
N VAL A 349 -1.78 -13.95 7.44
CA VAL A 349 -1.39 -13.56 8.79
C VAL A 349 0.13 -13.46 8.85
N THR A 350 0.67 -12.24 8.72
CA THR A 350 2.05 -11.97 9.13
C THR A 350 2.08 -11.85 10.66
N ARG A 351 2.77 -12.76 11.33
CA ARG A 351 3.05 -12.66 12.77
C ARG A 351 4.06 -11.54 13.00
N GLY A 352 4.04 -10.95 14.19
CA GLY A 352 5.08 -10.00 14.58
C GLY A 352 6.47 -10.63 14.45
N GLY A 353 7.27 -10.15 13.50
CA GLY A 353 8.58 -10.71 13.14
C GLY A 353 8.68 -11.29 11.72
N ASP A 354 7.56 -11.50 11.03
CA ASP A 354 7.57 -11.96 9.63
C ASP A 354 7.97 -10.81 8.68
N SER A 355 8.76 -11.12 7.66
CA SER A 355 9.07 -10.17 6.59
C SER A 355 7.78 -9.79 5.85
N VAL A 356 7.65 -8.50 5.48
CA VAL A 356 6.59 -8.04 4.57
C VAL A 356 6.60 -8.94 3.33
N PRO A 357 5.43 -9.48 2.89
CA PRO A 357 5.37 -10.34 1.73
C PRO A 357 5.95 -9.64 0.51
N THR A 358 6.69 -10.39 -0.33
CA THR A 358 7.13 -9.92 -1.64
C THR A 358 6.18 -10.43 -2.71
N PHE A 359 6.24 -9.89 -3.91
CA PHE A 359 5.43 -10.41 -5.00
C PHE A 359 5.81 -11.88 -5.27
N ALA A 360 7.10 -12.21 -5.21
CA ALA A 360 7.57 -13.59 -5.31
C ALA A 360 7.01 -14.52 -4.22
N SER A 361 6.90 -14.08 -2.96
CA SER A 361 6.34 -14.93 -1.88
C SER A 361 4.84 -15.15 -2.05
N LEU A 362 4.11 -14.13 -2.52
CA LEU A 362 2.70 -14.28 -2.88
C LEU A 362 2.55 -15.25 -4.04
N ALA A 363 3.28 -15.05 -5.14
CA ALA A 363 3.28 -15.96 -6.28
C ALA A 363 3.55 -17.43 -5.89
N ALA A 364 4.48 -17.67 -4.96
CA ALA A 364 4.78 -19.01 -4.46
C ALA A 364 3.61 -19.67 -3.72
N GLU A 365 2.79 -18.90 -3.00
CA GLU A 365 1.60 -19.41 -2.29
C GLU A 365 0.58 -20.02 -3.27
N TYR A 366 0.47 -19.47 -4.48
CA TYR A 366 -0.50 -19.91 -5.50
C TYR A 366 0.06 -20.98 -6.45
N ALA A 367 1.32 -21.39 -6.29
CA ALA A 367 1.93 -22.43 -7.11
C ALA A 367 1.14 -23.76 -7.15
N PRO A 368 0.53 -24.25 -6.03
CA PRO A 368 -0.29 -25.46 -6.06
C PRO A 368 -1.54 -25.31 -6.94
N HIS A 369 -2.16 -24.12 -6.97
CA HIS A 369 -3.32 -23.83 -7.81
C HIS A 369 -2.94 -23.78 -9.30
N HIS A 370 -1.78 -23.20 -9.62
CA HIS A 370 -1.23 -23.27 -10.97
C HIS A 370 -0.94 -24.72 -11.39
N ALA A 371 -0.40 -25.55 -10.50
CA ALA A 371 -0.13 -26.96 -10.77
C ALA A 371 -1.42 -27.75 -11.06
N ALA A 372 -2.49 -27.51 -10.29
CA ALA A 372 -3.79 -28.14 -10.52
C ALA A 372 -4.37 -27.78 -11.90
N LEU A 373 -4.33 -26.50 -12.28
CA LEU A 373 -4.79 -26.04 -13.61
C LEU A 373 -3.89 -26.52 -14.75
N ASN A 374 -2.58 -26.62 -14.53
CA ASN A 374 -1.66 -27.21 -15.50
C ASN A 374 -2.00 -28.68 -15.75
N ARG A 375 -2.33 -29.44 -14.69
CA ARG A 375 -2.76 -30.83 -14.80
C ARG A 375 -4.10 -30.93 -15.56
N ALA A 376 -5.08 -30.10 -15.20
CA ALA A 376 -6.37 -30.03 -15.88
C ALA A 376 -6.20 -29.77 -17.39
N LEU A 377 -5.38 -28.77 -17.77
CA LEU A 377 -5.13 -28.42 -19.17
C LEU A 377 -4.25 -29.44 -19.91
N ALA A 378 -3.43 -30.23 -19.22
CA ALA A 378 -2.71 -31.34 -19.83
C ALA A 378 -3.64 -32.50 -20.21
N LEU A 379 -4.73 -32.69 -19.44
CA LEU A 379 -5.75 -33.72 -19.70
C LEU A 379 -6.79 -33.23 -20.72
N GLU A 380 -7.22 -31.97 -20.58
CA GLU A 380 -8.21 -31.31 -21.44
C GLU A 380 -7.69 -29.94 -21.93
N PRO A 381 -6.88 -29.90 -23.01
CA PRO A 381 -6.27 -28.65 -23.49
C PRO A 381 -7.26 -27.56 -23.94
N ASN A 382 -8.50 -27.95 -24.27
CA ASN A 382 -9.57 -27.06 -24.72
C ASN A 382 -10.64 -26.83 -23.65
N ASN A 383 -10.36 -27.10 -22.38
CA ASN A 383 -11.27 -26.79 -21.29
C ASN A 383 -11.30 -25.28 -21.01
N ALA A 384 -12.36 -24.59 -21.44
CA ALA A 384 -12.50 -23.14 -21.33
C ALA A 384 -12.50 -22.65 -19.87
N GLU A 385 -13.11 -23.39 -18.96
CA GLU A 385 -13.17 -23.04 -17.54
C GLU A 385 -11.78 -23.11 -16.88
N ALA A 386 -10.96 -24.10 -17.23
CA ALA A 386 -9.58 -24.20 -16.75
C ALA A 386 -8.72 -23.02 -17.25
N HIS A 387 -8.87 -22.62 -18.52
CA HIS A 387 -8.22 -21.41 -19.06
C HIS A 387 -8.70 -20.15 -18.33
N TYR A 388 -10.01 -20.01 -18.09
CA TYR A 388 -10.59 -18.89 -17.36
C TYR A 388 -10.02 -18.77 -15.94
N TRP A 389 -10.01 -19.85 -15.16
CA TRP A 389 -9.46 -19.82 -13.80
C TRP A 389 -7.95 -19.60 -13.77
N LYS A 390 -7.23 -20.07 -14.80
CA LYS A 390 -5.80 -19.80 -14.94
C LYS A 390 -5.54 -18.33 -15.22
N ALA A 391 -6.36 -17.71 -16.07
CA ALA A 391 -6.32 -16.28 -16.31
C ALA A 391 -6.56 -15.49 -15.02
N ARG A 392 -7.58 -15.88 -14.24
CA ARG A 392 -7.89 -15.23 -12.95
C ARG A 392 -6.77 -15.32 -11.94
N LEU A 393 -6.14 -16.49 -11.83
CA LEU A 393 -5.03 -16.71 -10.90
C LEU A 393 -3.83 -15.82 -11.22
N PHE A 394 -3.47 -15.73 -12.51
CA PHE A 394 -2.45 -14.80 -12.97
C PHE A 394 -2.87 -13.32 -12.77
N GLY A 395 -4.16 -13.02 -12.95
CA GLY A 395 -4.72 -11.68 -12.80
C GLY A 395 -4.53 -11.07 -11.41
N LEU A 396 -4.43 -11.88 -10.36
CA LEU A 396 -4.16 -11.45 -8.98
C LEU A 396 -2.86 -10.64 -8.85
N SER A 397 -1.94 -10.77 -9.81
CA SER A 397 -0.72 -9.94 -9.84
C SER A 397 -1.01 -8.45 -9.78
N HIS A 398 -2.10 -7.98 -10.38
CA HIS A 398 -2.46 -6.57 -10.39
C HIS A 398 -2.86 -6.08 -8.98
N ASP A 399 -3.61 -6.91 -8.25
CA ASP A 399 -4.01 -6.62 -6.88
C ASP A 399 -2.79 -6.61 -5.96
N TRP A 400 -1.90 -7.60 -6.09
CA TRP A 400 -0.66 -7.68 -5.31
C TRP A 400 0.27 -6.50 -5.58
N MET A 401 0.43 -6.08 -6.84
CA MET A 401 1.26 -4.93 -7.17
C MET A 401 0.73 -3.64 -6.52
N GLY A 402 -0.58 -3.45 -6.54
CA GLY A 402 -1.23 -2.34 -5.84
C GLY A 402 -1.04 -2.42 -4.33
N MET A 403 -1.23 -3.59 -3.74
CA MET A 403 -1.10 -3.84 -2.30
C MET A 403 0.33 -3.66 -1.79
N LEU A 404 1.32 -4.20 -2.50
CA LEU A 404 2.70 -4.25 -2.04
C LEU A 404 3.46 -2.93 -2.26
N TYR A 405 3.16 -2.22 -3.35
CA TYR A 405 3.96 -1.09 -3.78
C TYR A 405 3.19 0.23 -3.81
N GLY A 406 1.85 0.21 -3.86
CA GLY A 406 1.04 1.43 -3.88
C GLY A 406 1.45 2.39 -5.02
N LEU A 407 1.90 3.59 -4.65
CA LEU A 407 2.45 4.60 -5.57
C LEU A 407 3.98 4.51 -5.74
N THR A 408 4.64 3.66 -4.96
CA THR A 408 6.10 3.47 -5.02
C THR A 408 6.45 2.58 -6.22
N PRO A 409 7.45 2.92 -7.05
CA PRO A 409 7.86 2.06 -8.13
C PRO A 409 8.42 0.72 -7.57
N PRO A 410 7.91 -0.42 -8.05
CA PRO A 410 8.37 -1.74 -7.63
C PRO A 410 9.83 -1.97 -8.09
N PRO A 411 10.59 -2.84 -7.40
CA PRO A 411 11.88 -3.31 -7.90
C PRO A 411 11.76 -3.89 -9.32
N ALA A 412 12.77 -3.68 -10.17
CA ALA A 412 12.71 -4.08 -11.59
C ALA A 412 12.41 -5.58 -11.79
N ALA A 413 12.94 -6.46 -10.94
CA ALA A 413 12.68 -7.89 -10.99
C ALA A 413 11.20 -8.23 -10.70
N GLU A 414 10.60 -7.56 -9.71
CA GLU A 414 9.19 -7.75 -9.34
C GLU A 414 8.27 -7.18 -10.42
N LEU A 415 8.65 -6.03 -11.02
CA LEU A 415 7.94 -5.48 -12.17
C LEU A 415 7.96 -6.42 -13.38
N ALA A 416 9.11 -7.04 -13.67
CA ALA A 416 9.23 -8.01 -14.76
C ALA A 416 8.37 -9.25 -14.52
N LEU A 417 8.36 -9.76 -13.28
CA LEU A 417 7.52 -10.90 -12.91
C LEU A 417 6.02 -10.56 -12.98
N ALA A 418 5.62 -9.39 -12.49
CA ALA A 418 4.25 -8.91 -12.58
C ALA A 418 3.77 -8.76 -14.03
N ARG A 419 4.63 -8.27 -14.94
CA ARG A 419 4.35 -8.21 -16.38
C ARG A 419 4.14 -9.61 -16.98
N ALA A 420 5.02 -10.57 -16.66
CA ALA A 420 4.86 -11.94 -17.15
C ALA A 420 3.56 -12.61 -16.65
N TYR A 421 3.12 -12.27 -15.43
CA TYR A 421 1.82 -12.69 -14.91
C TYR A 421 0.68 -12.02 -15.68
N ALA A 422 0.71 -10.70 -15.88
CA ALA A 422 -0.30 -9.97 -16.65
C ALA A 422 -0.44 -10.52 -18.08
N ASP A 423 0.67 -10.75 -18.77
CA ASP A 423 0.69 -11.36 -20.11
C ASP A 423 0.05 -12.76 -20.10
N SER A 424 0.31 -13.53 -19.05
CA SER A 424 -0.30 -14.86 -18.89
C SER A 424 -1.79 -14.78 -18.61
N ALA A 425 -2.25 -13.82 -17.80
CA ALA A 425 -3.67 -13.55 -17.57
C ALA A 425 -4.39 -13.26 -18.89
N VAL A 426 -3.82 -12.39 -19.73
CA VAL A 426 -4.37 -12.07 -21.05
C VAL A 426 -4.38 -13.29 -21.97
N ARG A 427 -3.26 -14.04 -22.10
CA ARG A 427 -3.21 -15.23 -22.97
C ARG A 427 -4.26 -16.28 -22.59
N PHE A 428 -4.35 -16.63 -21.31
CA PHE A 428 -5.32 -17.63 -20.85
C PHE A 428 -6.76 -17.10 -20.95
N GLY A 429 -6.97 -15.79 -20.71
CA GLY A 429 -8.27 -15.14 -20.87
C GLY A 429 -8.76 -15.17 -22.32
N ARG A 430 -7.90 -14.83 -23.28
CA ARG A 430 -8.20 -14.93 -24.72
C ARG A 430 -8.61 -16.34 -25.08
N ARG A 431 -7.85 -17.34 -24.63
CA ARG A 431 -8.16 -18.75 -24.93
C ARG A 431 -9.50 -19.18 -24.35
N ALA A 432 -9.85 -18.74 -23.14
CA ALA A 432 -11.16 -19.02 -22.54
C ALA A 432 -12.32 -18.41 -23.35
N VAL A 433 -12.16 -17.16 -23.82
CA VAL A 433 -13.15 -16.47 -24.65
C VAL A 433 -13.26 -17.10 -26.04
N GLU A 434 -12.14 -17.47 -26.67
CA GLU A 434 -12.13 -18.17 -27.97
C GLU A 434 -12.92 -19.48 -27.91
N LEU A 435 -12.74 -20.25 -26.83
CA LEU A 435 -13.39 -21.54 -26.65
C LEU A 435 -14.88 -21.41 -26.30
N THR A 436 -15.29 -20.30 -25.69
CA THR A 436 -16.68 -20.10 -25.25
C THR A 436 -17.06 -18.61 -25.29
N PRO A 437 -17.26 -18.04 -26.50
CA PRO A 437 -17.38 -16.59 -26.72
C PRO A 437 -18.68 -15.98 -26.20
N ASP A 438 -19.69 -16.78 -25.93
CA ASP A 438 -20.99 -16.38 -25.37
C ASP A 438 -20.96 -16.18 -23.84
N ARG A 439 -19.88 -16.59 -23.16
CA ARG A 439 -19.76 -16.49 -21.70
C ARG A 439 -19.33 -15.09 -21.28
N VAL A 440 -20.31 -14.27 -20.91
CA VAL A 440 -20.11 -12.89 -20.42
C VAL A 440 -19.03 -12.77 -19.33
N PRO A 441 -19.01 -13.60 -18.27
CA PRO A 441 -17.97 -13.47 -17.23
C PRO A 441 -16.54 -13.68 -17.73
N TYR A 442 -16.36 -14.44 -18.83
CA TYR A 442 -15.03 -14.68 -19.41
C TYR A 442 -14.56 -13.45 -20.18
N ARG A 443 -15.48 -12.83 -20.94
CA ARG A 443 -15.23 -11.58 -21.67
C ARG A 443 -14.94 -10.43 -20.71
N GLU A 444 -15.70 -10.31 -19.62
CA GLU A 444 -15.47 -9.30 -18.59
C GLU A 444 -14.10 -9.45 -17.93
N ALA A 445 -13.74 -10.67 -17.51
CA ALA A 445 -12.43 -10.93 -16.92
C ALA A 445 -11.28 -10.60 -17.89
N LEU A 446 -11.38 -11.04 -19.15
CA LEU A 446 -10.39 -10.73 -20.18
C LEU A 446 -10.30 -9.21 -20.41
N ALA A 447 -11.43 -8.50 -20.49
CA ALA A 447 -11.45 -7.06 -20.67
C ALA A 447 -10.74 -6.34 -19.53
N ILE A 448 -10.96 -6.75 -18.27
CA ILE A 448 -10.24 -6.19 -17.12
C ILE A 448 -8.72 -6.39 -17.28
N TYR A 449 -8.26 -7.59 -17.64
CA TYR A 449 -6.82 -7.85 -17.82
C TYR A 449 -6.22 -7.07 -18.99
N LEU A 450 -6.96 -6.91 -20.08
CA LEU A 450 -6.54 -6.08 -21.22
C LEU A 450 -6.43 -4.61 -20.82
N ILE A 451 -7.40 -4.06 -20.08
CA ILE A 451 -7.35 -2.67 -19.58
C ILE A 451 -6.15 -2.48 -18.65
N LEU A 452 -5.96 -3.38 -17.69
CA LEU A 452 -4.84 -3.30 -16.74
C LEU A 452 -3.47 -3.49 -17.42
N SER A 453 -3.45 -4.09 -18.60
CA SER A 453 -2.26 -4.25 -19.47
C SER A 453 -2.22 -3.25 -20.63
N GLU A 454 -2.95 -2.13 -20.53
CA GLU A 454 -2.97 -1.01 -21.49
C GLU A 454 -3.42 -1.39 -22.93
N GLN A 455 -4.21 -2.45 -23.08
CA GLN A 455 -4.77 -2.97 -24.34
C GLN A 455 -6.27 -2.63 -24.48
N GLU A 456 -6.64 -1.37 -24.21
CA GLU A 456 -8.03 -0.93 -24.07
C GLU A 456 -8.90 -1.08 -25.34
N ARG A 457 -8.31 -0.89 -26.53
CA ARG A 457 -9.05 -1.08 -27.80
C ARG A 457 -9.53 -2.51 -27.96
N GLU A 458 -8.70 -3.46 -27.58
CA GLU A 458 -9.09 -4.87 -27.58
C GLU A 458 -10.10 -5.15 -26.48
N ALA A 459 -9.95 -4.57 -25.29
CA ALA A 459 -10.94 -4.70 -24.22
C ALA A 459 -12.34 -4.21 -24.68
N ALA A 460 -12.39 -3.08 -25.39
CA ALA A 460 -13.63 -2.56 -25.97
C ALA A 460 -14.21 -3.51 -27.03
N ALA A 461 -13.36 -4.07 -27.91
CA ALA A 461 -13.80 -5.05 -28.89
C ALA A 461 -14.34 -6.33 -28.24
N VAL A 462 -13.64 -6.83 -27.20
CA VAL A 462 -14.07 -7.98 -26.41
C VAL A 462 -15.41 -7.74 -25.75
N LEU A 463 -15.79 -6.51 -25.39
CA LEU A 463 -17.07 -6.21 -24.73
C LEU A 463 -18.16 -5.69 -25.68
N ARG A 464 -17.85 -5.39 -26.95
CA ARG A 464 -18.75 -4.70 -27.89
C ARG A 464 -20.11 -5.40 -28.06
N GLU A 465 -20.14 -6.72 -28.01
CA GLU A 465 -21.36 -7.50 -28.20
C GLU A 465 -22.03 -7.92 -26.88
N VAL A 466 -21.41 -7.61 -25.74
CA VAL A 466 -21.98 -7.91 -24.42
C VAL A 466 -23.11 -6.92 -24.11
N ALA A 467 -24.25 -7.44 -23.65
CA ALA A 467 -25.45 -6.64 -23.37
C ALA A 467 -25.88 -5.74 -24.55
N GLY A 468 -25.74 -6.24 -25.79
CA GLY A 468 -26.05 -5.48 -27.00
C GLY A 468 -25.23 -4.18 -27.14
N GLY A 469 -24.01 -4.16 -26.59
CA GLY A 469 -23.13 -2.98 -26.59
C GLY A 469 -23.32 -2.04 -25.40
N HIS A 470 -24.25 -2.33 -24.50
CA HIS A 470 -24.55 -1.47 -23.35
C HIS A 470 -23.78 -1.85 -22.08
N HIS A 471 -22.84 -2.78 -22.18
CA HIS A 471 -22.03 -3.17 -21.02
C HIS A 471 -21.30 -1.94 -20.43
N PRO A 472 -21.37 -1.68 -19.11
CA PRO A 472 -20.79 -0.50 -18.48
C PRO A 472 -19.35 -0.18 -18.89
N MET A 473 -18.45 -1.17 -18.83
CA MET A 473 -17.05 -1.01 -19.26
C MET A 473 -16.92 -0.66 -20.75
N ALA A 474 -17.73 -1.25 -21.64
CA ALA A 474 -17.67 -0.94 -23.07
C ALA A 474 -18.06 0.52 -23.32
N THR A 475 -19.11 0.96 -22.63
CA THR A 475 -19.61 2.33 -22.68
C THR A 475 -18.58 3.34 -22.16
N LEU A 476 -17.91 3.07 -21.03
CA LEU A 476 -16.83 3.93 -20.52
C LEU A 476 -15.63 3.98 -21.47
N LEU A 477 -15.25 2.85 -22.05
CA LEU A 477 -14.17 2.81 -23.04
C LEU A 477 -14.51 3.63 -24.28
N ALA A 478 -15.75 3.56 -24.75
CA ALA A 478 -16.24 4.38 -25.86
C ALA A 478 -16.22 5.88 -25.53
N ASP A 479 -16.57 6.27 -24.30
CA ASP A 479 -16.44 7.66 -23.83
C ASP A 479 -15.00 8.16 -23.92
N TRP A 480 -14.04 7.32 -23.51
CA TRP A 480 -12.64 7.66 -23.57
C TRP A 480 -12.11 7.78 -25.00
N GLU A 481 -12.57 6.93 -25.92
CA GLU A 481 -12.26 7.07 -27.34
C GLU A 481 -12.82 8.36 -27.94
N ALA A 482 -13.94 8.87 -27.43
CA ALA A 482 -14.55 10.12 -27.88
C ALA A 482 -13.83 11.39 -27.39
N ILE A 483 -12.97 11.28 -26.36
CA ILE A 483 -12.21 12.41 -25.80
C ILE A 483 -10.80 12.41 -26.42
N PRO A 484 -10.47 13.38 -27.28
CA PRO A 484 -9.16 13.44 -27.91
C PRO A 484 -8.08 13.77 -26.86
N VAL A 485 -6.96 13.06 -26.90
CA VAL A 485 -5.79 13.34 -26.05
C VAL A 485 -4.71 14.04 -26.89
N PRO A 486 -4.14 15.17 -26.43
CA PRO A 486 -3.07 15.86 -27.15
C PRO A 486 -1.86 14.96 -27.43
N ALA A 487 -1.24 15.13 -28.59
CA ALA A 487 0.00 14.42 -28.92
C ALA A 487 1.10 14.74 -27.90
N GLY A 488 1.83 13.71 -27.46
CA GLY A 488 2.89 13.84 -26.46
C GLY A 488 2.40 13.94 -25.00
N ALA A 489 1.10 13.78 -24.74
CA ALA A 489 0.58 13.65 -23.38
C ALA A 489 1.14 12.39 -22.70
N VAL A 490 1.58 12.53 -21.45
CA VAL A 490 2.11 11.42 -20.63
C VAL A 490 1.05 11.01 -19.62
N ALA A 491 0.63 9.75 -19.66
CA ALA A 491 -0.39 9.24 -18.74
C ALA A 491 0.15 9.12 -17.30
N LEU A 492 -0.66 9.52 -16.33
CA LEU A 492 -0.41 9.42 -14.88
C LEU A 492 -1.31 8.34 -14.27
N SER A 493 -1.13 7.10 -14.73
CA SER A 493 -2.03 5.96 -14.43
C SER A 493 -2.03 5.53 -12.95
N GLY A 494 -0.98 5.85 -12.19
CA GLY A 494 -0.91 5.58 -10.75
C GLY A 494 -1.80 6.53 -9.96
N GLU A 495 -1.62 7.83 -10.20
CA GLU A 495 -2.36 8.93 -9.60
C GLU A 495 -3.84 8.86 -9.94
N ALA A 496 -4.18 8.58 -11.21
CA ALA A 496 -5.56 8.42 -11.66
C ALA A 496 -6.28 7.28 -10.91
N ARG A 497 -5.62 6.13 -10.72
CA ARG A 497 -6.19 5.01 -9.96
C ARG A 497 -6.31 5.30 -8.46
N GLY A 498 -5.38 6.06 -7.90
CA GLY A 498 -5.46 6.52 -6.50
C GLY A 498 -6.67 7.43 -6.29
N MET A 499 -6.81 8.44 -7.16
CA MET A 499 -7.93 9.38 -7.13
C MET A 499 -9.28 8.69 -7.34
N ALA A 500 -9.37 7.77 -8.30
CA ALA A 500 -10.59 7.01 -8.54
C ALA A 500 -11.01 6.17 -7.33
N ARG A 501 -10.07 5.51 -6.65
CA ARG A 501 -10.36 4.73 -5.44
C ARG A 501 -10.87 5.60 -4.30
N MET A 502 -10.21 6.74 -4.05
CA MET A 502 -10.65 7.72 -3.06
C MET A 502 -12.10 8.15 -3.30
N TRP A 503 -12.47 8.46 -4.54
CA TRP A 503 -13.84 8.88 -4.89
C TRP A 503 -14.88 7.76 -4.82
N MET A 504 -14.48 6.50 -5.00
CA MET A 504 -15.37 5.37 -4.74
C MET A 504 -15.62 5.16 -3.25
N GLU A 505 -14.59 5.26 -2.41
CA GLU A 505 -14.69 5.13 -0.96
C GLU A 505 -15.61 6.21 -0.35
N GLU A 506 -15.61 7.40 -0.93
CA GLU A 506 -16.52 8.51 -0.59
C GLU A 506 -17.95 8.32 -1.16
N GLY A 507 -18.20 7.27 -1.95
CA GLY A 507 -19.49 6.98 -2.57
C GLY A 507 -19.84 7.89 -3.76
N THR A 508 -18.91 8.72 -4.20
CA THR A 508 -19.10 9.74 -5.26
C THR A 508 -19.22 9.12 -6.65
N ILE A 509 -18.49 8.03 -6.90
CA ILE A 509 -18.53 7.30 -8.17
C ILE A 509 -18.71 5.80 -7.91
N PRO A 510 -19.82 5.19 -8.34
CA PRO A 510 -19.99 3.74 -8.21
C PRO A 510 -19.26 3.00 -9.35
N ASP A 511 -18.51 1.95 -9.02
CA ASP A 511 -17.95 0.94 -9.94
C ASP A 511 -16.84 1.34 -10.94
N TYR A 512 -16.01 0.34 -11.28
CA TYR A 512 -14.89 0.37 -12.25
C TYR A 512 -13.92 1.55 -12.08
N PRO A 513 -13.29 1.74 -10.91
CA PRO A 513 -12.51 2.95 -10.59
C PRO A 513 -11.45 3.28 -11.64
N PHE A 514 -10.76 2.26 -12.12
CA PHE A 514 -9.67 2.38 -13.08
C PHE A 514 -10.11 2.92 -14.45
N LEU A 515 -11.42 2.90 -14.76
CA LEU A 515 -12.01 3.50 -15.96
C LEU A 515 -12.71 4.83 -15.69
N ARG A 516 -12.76 5.32 -14.45
CA ARG A 516 -13.53 6.53 -14.09
C ARG A 516 -12.70 7.79 -14.15
N VAL A 517 -11.39 7.68 -13.92
CA VAL A 517 -10.48 8.82 -13.87
C VAL A 517 -9.31 8.60 -14.83
N ARG A 518 -8.97 9.64 -15.61
CA ARG A 518 -7.74 9.69 -16.41
C ARG A 518 -6.98 10.96 -16.11
N MET A 519 -5.67 10.85 -16.00
CA MET A 519 -4.78 11.99 -15.74
C MET A 519 -3.63 11.99 -16.72
N TYR A 520 -3.28 13.18 -17.20
CA TYR A 520 -2.23 13.39 -18.18
C TYR A 520 -1.39 14.61 -17.84
N LEU A 521 -0.09 14.49 -18.07
CA LEU A 521 0.82 15.62 -18.13
C LEU A 521 0.97 16.05 -19.59
N VAL A 522 0.75 17.34 -19.87
CA VAL A 522 0.82 17.88 -21.24
C VAL A 522 1.74 19.10 -21.28
N MET A 523 2.71 19.10 -22.20
CA MET A 523 3.75 20.14 -22.31
C MET A 523 3.29 21.34 -23.16
N MET A 524 2.12 21.89 -22.85
CA MET A 524 1.58 23.08 -23.52
C MET A 524 0.75 23.93 -22.56
N PRO A 525 0.62 25.24 -22.81
CA PRO A 525 -0.20 26.13 -21.98
C PRO A 525 -1.70 25.87 -22.16
N ALA A 526 -2.49 26.33 -21.20
CA ALA A 526 -3.94 26.17 -21.14
C ALA A 526 -4.64 26.70 -22.40
N ASP A 527 -4.19 27.83 -22.95
CA ASP A 527 -4.78 28.41 -24.16
C ASP A 527 -4.61 27.52 -25.40
N SER A 528 -3.47 26.81 -25.49
CA SER A 528 -3.23 25.84 -26.56
C SER A 528 -4.10 24.59 -26.39
N LEU A 529 -4.29 24.11 -25.16
CA LEU A 529 -5.22 23.02 -24.87
C LEU A 529 -6.67 23.38 -25.18
N GLN A 530 -7.08 24.61 -24.85
CA GLN A 530 -8.41 25.10 -25.21
C GLN A 530 -8.59 25.12 -26.73
N ALA A 531 -7.60 25.60 -27.49
CA ALA A 531 -7.64 25.59 -28.95
C ALA A 531 -7.72 24.16 -29.51
N PHE A 532 -6.96 23.22 -28.92
CA PHE A 532 -7.01 21.80 -29.27
C PHE A 532 -8.42 21.23 -29.09
N TYR A 533 -9.05 21.40 -27.93
CA TYR A 533 -10.41 20.88 -27.71
C TYR A 533 -11.48 21.58 -28.57
N ARG A 534 -11.27 22.84 -28.96
CA ARG A 534 -12.16 23.56 -29.88
C ARG A 534 -12.24 22.95 -31.27
N THR A 535 -11.20 22.20 -31.69
CA THR A 535 -11.26 21.46 -32.96
C THR A 535 -12.34 20.38 -32.96
N ARG A 536 -12.65 19.82 -31.78
CA ARG A 536 -13.68 18.79 -31.59
C ARG A 536 -15.01 19.36 -31.11
N TRP A 537 -14.95 20.38 -30.26
CA TRP A 537 -16.09 21.02 -29.63
C TRP A 537 -15.95 22.55 -29.74
N PRO A 538 -16.52 23.19 -30.78
CA PRO A 538 -16.33 24.63 -31.05
C PRO A 538 -16.65 25.54 -29.85
N ASP A 539 -17.64 25.16 -29.04
CA ASP A 539 -18.07 25.91 -27.84
C ASP A 539 -17.21 25.64 -26.60
N PHE A 540 -16.20 24.77 -26.69
CA PHE A 540 -15.32 24.44 -25.57
C PHE A 540 -14.56 25.68 -25.09
N ARG A 541 -14.59 25.90 -23.78
CA ARG A 541 -13.77 26.92 -23.13
C ARG A 541 -13.34 26.47 -21.75
N LEU A 542 -12.11 26.77 -21.37
CA LEU A 542 -11.65 26.57 -20.01
C LEU A 542 -12.24 27.68 -19.14
N ILE A 543 -12.96 27.30 -18.08
CA ILE A 543 -13.56 28.24 -17.14
C ILE A 543 -12.56 28.42 -15.98
N PRO A 544 -11.99 29.62 -15.78
CA PRO A 544 -11.02 29.85 -14.72
C PRO A 544 -11.62 29.58 -13.34
N ALA A 545 -10.85 28.92 -12.47
CA ALA A 545 -11.19 28.66 -11.08
C ALA A 545 -10.29 29.47 -10.13
N GLU A 546 -8.97 29.29 -10.20
CA GLU A 546 -7.99 29.96 -9.35
C GLU A 546 -6.77 30.44 -10.16
N ASP A 547 -6.10 31.48 -9.68
CA ASP A 547 -4.87 32.03 -10.28
C ASP A 547 -3.95 32.53 -9.16
N GLU A 548 -2.90 31.77 -8.89
CA GLU A 548 -1.97 32.00 -7.80
C GLU A 548 -0.56 32.27 -8.33
N ARG A 549 0.18 33.14 -7.62
CA ARG A 549 1.55 33.48 -7.98
C ARG A 549 2.45 33.44 -6.75
N SER A 550 3.54 32.69 -6.85
CA SER A 550 4.57 32.59 -5.81
C SER A 550 5.95 32.74 -6.45
N GLY A 551 6.57 33.90 -6.22
CA GLY A 551 7.82 34.29 -6.88
C GLY A 551 7.67 34.32 -8.41
N THR A 552 8.50 33.56 -9.11
CA THR A 552 8.46 33.40 -10.58
C THR A 552 7.47 32.34 -11.04
N THR A 553 6.95 31.52 -10.11
CA THR A 553 5.98 30.46 -10.38
C THR A 553 4.57 31.03 -10.44
N ARG A 554 3.79 30.60 -11.42
CA ARG A 554 2.35 30.90 -11.49
C ARG A 554 1.57 29.59 -11.69
N VAL A 555 0.50 29.42 -10.93
CA VAL A 555 -0.40 28.27 -11.00
C VAL A 555 -1.79 28.77 -11.35
N ARG A 556 -2.37 28.26 -12.44
CA ARG A 556 -3.75 28.59 -12.85
C ARG A 556 -4.56 27.31 -12.90
N SER A 557 -5.73 27.30 -12.27
CA SER A 557 -6.66 26.18 -12.35
C SER A 557 -7.87 26.54 -13.21
N PHE A 558 -8.33 25.58 -14.00
CA PHE A 558 -9.49 25.69 -14.85
C PHE A 558 -10.35 24.45 -14.73
N VAL A 559 -11.65 24.63 -14.95
CA VAL A 559 -12.63 23.56 -14.98
C VAL A 559 -13.49 23.67 -16.24
N GLN A 560 -13.98 22.53 -16.71
CA GLN A 560 -14.99 22.42 -17.74
C GLN A 560 -15.80 21.15 -17.48
N HIS A 561 -17.08 21.13 -17.83
CA HIS A 561 -17.94 19.96 -17.72
C HIS A 561 -18.52 19.58 -19.08
N LEU A 562 -18.29 18.35 -19.52
CA LEU A 562 -18.81 17.81 -20.75
C LEU A 562 -20.09 17.01 -20.43
N LYS A 563 -21.24 17.60 -20.69
CA LYS A 563 -22.54 16.93 -20.46
C LYS A 563 -22.80 15.90 -21.54
N TRP A 564 -23.31 14.74 -21.15
CA TRP A 564 -23.80 13.74 -22.10
C TRP A 564 -25.13 14.20 -22.74
N ARG A 565 -25.24 14.14 -24.06
CA ARG A 565 -26.46 14.47 -24.82
C ARG A 565 -26.63 13.50 -26.00
N GLY A 566 -27.47 12.49 -25.80
CA GLY A 566 -27.81 11.51 -26.84
C GLY A 566 -26.59 10.68 -27.27
N GLU A 567 -25.91 11.16 -28.31
CA GLU A 567 -24.79 10.47 -28.99
C GLU A 567 -23.41 11.11 -28.71
N GLY A 568 -23.31 12.13 -27.84
CA GLY A 568 -22.00 12.69 -27.51
C GLY A 568 -21.95 13.77 -26.44
N PHE A 569 -20.76 14.36 -26.31
CA PHE A 569 -20.43 15.36 -25.30
C PHE A 569 -20.72 16.80 -25.76
N VAL A 570 -21.35 17.58 -24.87
CA VAL A 570 -21.60 19.01 -25.06
C VAL A 570 -20.94 19.79 -23.91
N PRO A 571 -19.99 20.71 -24.20
CA PRO A 571 -19.35 21.52 -23.15
C PRO A 571 -20.35 22.43 -22.43
N ALA A 572 -20.15 22.61 -21.13
CA ALA A 572 -20.83 23.60 -20.34
C ALA A 572 -20.47 25.00 -20.86
N ARG A 573 -21.50 25.85 -21.01
CA ARG A 573 -21.26 27.20 -21.50
C ARG A 573 -20.55 27.95 -20.39
N ASN A 574 -21.12 28.16 -19.22
CA ASN A 574 -20.50 29.00 -18.18
C ASN A 574 -20.38 28.27 -16.84
N LYS A 575 -19.77 28.93 -15.84
CA LYS A 575 -19.59 28.35 -14.50
C LYS A 575 -20.90 27.85 -13.88
N LYS A 576 -22.05 28.51 -14.13
CA LYS A 576 -23.36 28.09 -13.61
C LYS A 576 -23.88 26.79 -14.24
N ASP A 577 -23.33 26.41 -15.40
CA ASP A 577 -23.69 25.16 -16.07
C ASP A 577 -22.84 23.98 -15.56
N ILE A 578 -21.79 24.25 -14.78
CA ILE A 578 -20.95 23.24 -14.12
C ILE A 578 -21.61 22.88 -12.79
N PRO A 579 -21.85 21.59 -12.53
CA PRO A 579 -22.44 21.14 -11.27
C PRO A 579 -21.42 21.31 -10.13
N ASP A 580 -21.91 21.65 -8.93
CA ASP A 580 -21.06 21.76 -7.73
C ASP A 580 -20.53 20.39 -7.27
N GLU A 581 -21.25 19.32 -7.61
CA GLU A 581 -20.87 17.93 -7.36
C GLU A 581 -20.71 17.15 -8.69
N PRO A 582 -19.91 16.07 -8.72
CA PRO A 582 -19.78 15.23 -9.91
C PRO A 582 -21.14 14.66 -10.33
N THR A 583 -21.65 15.08 -11.50
CA THR A 583 -22.90 14.58 -12.08
C THR A 583 -22.67 14.08 -13.50
N GLU A 584 -23.72 13.47 -14.08
CA GLU A 584 -23.63 12.78 -15.37
C GLU A 584 -22.93 13.59 -16.46
N GLY A 585 -21.82 13.04 -16.96
CA GLY A 585 -20.91 13.69 -17.89
C GLY A 585 -19.45 13.45 -17.52
N VAL A 586 -18.56 14.26 -18.11
CA VAL A 586 -17.11 14.22 -17.86
C VAL A 586 -16.64 15.58 -17.36
N THR A 587 -16.15 15.62 -16.12
CA THR A 587 -15.48 16.80 -15.58
C THR A 587 -14.04 16.83 -16.08
N VAL A 588 -13.64 17.96 -16.63
CA VAL A 588 -12.28 18.25 -17.08
C VAL A 588 -11.70 19.28 -16.11
N ALA A 589 -10.67 18.88 -15.36
CA ALA A 589 -9.91 19.78 -14.50
C ALA A 589 -8.51 19.96 -15.09
N LEU A 590 -8.04 21.21 -15.10
CA LEU A 590 -6.75 21.57 -15.66
C LEU A 590 -5.99 22.45 -14.67
N ILE A 591 -4.74 22.08 -14.37
CA ILE A 591 -3.81 22.93 -13.61
C ILE A 591 -2.64 23.25 -14.52
N GLU A 592 -2.52 24.51 -14.92
CA GLU A 592 -1.35 25.02 -15.62
C GLU A 592 -0.33 25.53 -14.61
N VAL A 593 0.93 25.11 -14.75
CA VAL A 593 2.05 25.59 -13.95
C VAL A 593 3.07 26.23 -14.88
N THR A 594 3.41 27.49 -14.59
CA THR A 594 4.45 28.26 -15.27
C THR A 594 5.64 28.46 -14.34
N ASN A 595 6.85 28.24 -14.85
CA ASN A 595 8.13 28.27 -14.16
C ASN A 595 8.17 27.46 -12.86
N PRO A 596 7.86 26.15 -12.89
CA PRO A 596 7.88 25.32 -11.69
C PRO A 596 9.27 25.35 -10.99
N PRO A 597 9.33 25.38 -9.65
CA PRO A 597 10.57 25.21 -8.89
C PRO A 597 11.28 23.90 -9.27
N SER A 598 12.61 23.84 -9.13
CA SER A 598 13.40 22.65 -9.47
C SER A 598 12.91 21.40 -8.72
N GLU A 599 12.52 21.53 -7.45
CA GLU A 599 12.02 20.42 -6.64
C GLU A 599 10.69 19.85 -7.15
N VAL A 600 9.90 20.66 -7.85
CA VAL A 600 8.64 20.23 -8.48
C VAL A 600 8.94 19.51 -9.81
N ARG A 601 9.96 19.92 -10.55
CA ARG A 601 10.35 19.30 -11.83
C ARG A 601 10.87 17.87 -11.64
N GLU A 602 11.57 17.62 -10.54
CA GLU A 602 12.16 16.31 -10.22
C GLU A 602 11.14 15.26 -9.76
N LYS A 603 9.90 15.67 -9.44
CA LYS A 603 8.84 14.76 -8.96
C LYS A 603 7.98 14.16 -10.07
N PHE A 604 8.06 14.66 -11.30
CA PHE A 604 7.25 14.15 -12.41
C PHE A 604 7.95 12.99 -13.13
N PRO A 605 7.17 12.01 -13.62
CA PRO A 605 7.71 10.87 -14.38
C PRO A 605 8.27 11.26 -15.76
N ALA A 606 8.11 12.52 -16.20
CA ALA A 606 8.67 13.05 -17.43
C ALA A 606 9.24 14.48 -17.21
N PRO A 607 10.27 14.90 -17.97
CA PRO A 607 10.88 16.22 -17.82
C PRO A 607 9.87 17.32 -18.15
N VAL A 608 9.45 18.10 -17.15
CA VAL A 608 8.54 19.24 -17.35
C VAL A 608 9.31 20.49 -17.78
N GLY A 609 8.79 21.15 -18.82
CA GLY A 609 9.32 22.41 -19.34
C GLY A 609 9.01 23.61 -18.44
N LYS A 610 9.23 24.82 -18.98
CA LYS A 610 8.87 26.07 -18.28
C LYS A 610 7.36 26.27 -18.14
N VAL A 611 6.56 25.58 -18.96
CA VAL A 611 5.10 25.58 -18.86
C VAL A 611 4.62 24.17 -19.13
N PHE A 612 3.72 23.67 -18.28
CA PHE A 612 3.02 22.42 -18.50
C PHE A 612 1.63 22.48 -17.87
N CYS A 613 0.77 21.54 -18.26
CA CYS A 613 -0.52 21.33 -17.65
C CYS A 613 -0.65 19.91 -17.07
N SER A 614 -1.24 19.81 -15.88
CA SER A 614 -1.85 18.57 -15.39
C SER A 614 -3.32 18.59 -15.80
N LEU A 615 -3.72 17.62 -16.60
CA LEU A 615 -5.06 17.48 -17.18
C LEU A 615 -5.72 16.24 -16.61
N SER A 616 -6.84 16.42 -15.91
CA SER A 616 -7.61 15.36 -15.27
C SER A 616 -9.01 15.27 -15.86
N PHE A 617 -9.46 14.05 -16.11
CA PHE A 617 -10.81 13.73 -16.55
C PHE A 617 -11.48 12.82 -15.56
N ILE A 618 -12.76 13.09 -15.29
CA ILE A 618 -13.55 12.30 -14.36
C ILE A 618 -14.89 11.99 -15.00
N ASN A 619 -15.12 10.73 -15.35
CA ASN A 619 -16.31 10.25 -16.05
C ASN A 619 -17.33 9.67 -15.06
N VAL A 620 -18.43 10.40 -14.89
CA VAL A 620 -19.54 10.05 -13.99
C VAL A 620 -20.73 9.53 -14.79
N ARG A 621 -20.47 8.63 -15.76
CA ARG A 621 -21.54 7.97 -16.50
C ARG A 621 -22.36 7.07 -15.58
N ARG A 622 -23.66 7.29 -15.56
CA ARG A 622 -24.60 6.43 -14.83
C ARG A 622 -25.05 5.29 -15.75
N PHE A 623 -25.18 4.11 -15.18
CA PHE A 623 -25.74 2.94 -15.89
C PHE A 623 -27.14 2.73 -15.32
N ASP A 624 -28.15 2.71 -16.19
CA ASP A 624 -29.50 2.36 -15.76
C ASP A 624 -29.48 0.92 -15.23
N ALA A 625 -30.01 0.71 -14.02
CA ALA A 625 -30.39 -0.62 -13.55
C ALA A 625 -31.71 -1.00 -14.27
N ARG A 626 -31.62 -1.63 -15.44
CA ARG A 626 -32.76 -2.27 -16.09
C ARG A 626 -32.63 -3.78 -16.04
#